data_AF-A0A0A2W1C1-F1
#
_entry.id   AF-A0A0A2W1C1-F1
#
_cell.length_a   1.000
_cell.length_b   1.000
_cell.length_c   1.000
_cell.angle_alpha   90.00
_cell.angle_beta   90.00
_cell.angle_gamma   90.00
#
_symmetry.space_group_name_H-M   'P 1'
#
loop_
_entity.id
_entity.type
_entity.pdbx_description
1 polymer ?
#
loop_
_entity_poly.entity_id
_entity_poly.type
_entity_poly.pdbx_seq_one_letter_code
_entity_poly.pdbx_strand_id
1 'polypeptide(L)'
;MGMPSELWPRSRVKAHFGWIDRFLPGPAENNAACYFARAKFTDDTSMALALADAIIEHHGAINPDTIGRHILAWAEGFDAFNKNVLGPTSKIALNAIKQGTPVSELENNGVTNGAAMRASPLGCLLPTANLDEFVAEVALASSPTHKSDLAIAGAVVISWAISRAIDGASWATICDELPSVARHAQEKRITTFSASLAARLELALGVARKARGTESAMEEIYQLVGTGTSTVESVPAAIAMVELAKTDPNRCAILCANLGGDTDTIGAMATAICGALNGLKAQRPVCVLGSAVIDVIADAYALPWRGCDIELHQQGVNIGGCALNIAITLSRLGIDSQNALPIGQGTWADIIRNSLEKQQIRSEIHTDAGDNGWCLALVEPDGERTFMSFRGVEHQWNQAWLDALVIAPGTLLSLSGYQLAGPGAELLVRWLESLPNITPFIDFGPRIADIPQPLLARIMACKPIVSLNRQEAAIVAEWLDVDPENIEAICRAWLARYGSPLIVRLDKDGAWFADSGGVGIAAPFPTSVVDTIGAGDSHAGGTLAGLAAGWRLEEAVSLGNAVASYVVGHRGGDCAPKRAQLEQALLLADENV
;
A
#
# COMPACT_ATOMS: atom_id res chain seq x y z
N MET A 1 -13.37 -6.70 -9.51
CA MET A 1 -13.70 -6.54 -10.95
C MET A 1 -14.72 -7.56 -11.47
N GLY A 2 -14.89 -8.73 -10.83
CA GLY A 2 -15.80 -9.78 -11.32
C GLY A 2 -17.30 -9.51 -11.13
N MET A 3 -17.69 -8.54 -10.30
CA MET A 3 -19.12 -8.24 -10.00
C MET A 3 -20.02 -8.16 -11.24
N PRO A 4 -19.67 -7.47 -12.35
CA PRO A 4 -20.60 -7.32 -13.48
C PRO A 4 -20.98 -8.64 -14.17
N SER A 5 -20.06 -9.61 -14.17
CA SER A 5 -20.20 -10.92 -14.81
C SER A 5 -20.59 -12.05 -13.85
N GLU A 6 -20.79 -11.72 -12.59
CA GLU A 6 -21.08 -12.67 -11.52
C GLU A 6 -22.24 -13.60 -11.91
N LEU A 7 -22.03 -14.89 -11.67
CA LEU A 7 -22.94 -16.00 -11.94
C LEU A 7 -23.41 -16.15 -13.40
N TRP A 8 -22.79 -15.45 -14.36
CA TRP A 8 -23.06 -15.66 -15.77
C TRP A 8 -22.17 -16.74 -16.38
N PRO A 9 -22.71 -17.58 -17.29
CA PRO A 9 -21.89 -18.49 -18.08
C PRO A 9 -20.85 -17.72 -18.89
N ARG A 10 -19.66 -18.30 -19.05
CA ARG A 10 -18.54 -17.70 -19.81
C ARG A 10 -18.95 -17.23 -21.21
N SER A 11 -19.79 -17.99 -21.90
CA SER A 11 -20.31 -17.64 -23.22
C SER A 11 -21.13 -16.34 -23.21
N ARG A 12 -21.94 -16.12 -22.17
CA ARG A 12 -22.72 -14.89 -21.99
C ARG A 12 -21.84 -13.71 -21.63
N VAL A 13 -20.84 -13.91 -20.77
CA VAL A 13 -19.85 -12.87 -20.43
C VAL A 13 -19.16 -12.37 -21.71
N LYS A 14 -18.66 -13.28 -22.55
CA LYS A 14 -18.06 -12.96 -23.84
C LYS A 14 -19.03 -12.25 -24.79
N ALA A 15 -20.26 -12.73 -24.90
CA ALA A 15 -21.24 -12.14 -25.82
C ALA A 15 -21.67 -10.73 -25.40
N HIS A 16 -21.81 -10.47 -24.10
CA HIS A 16 -22.30 -9.20 -23.58
C HIS A 16 -21.19 -8.15 -23.46
N PHE A 17 -20.03 -8.52 -22.90
CA PHE A 17 -18.96 -7.57 -22.60
C PHE A 17 -17.84 -7.56 -23.64
N GLY A 18 -17.68 -8.65 -24.41
CA GLY A 18 -16.48 -8.91 -25.21
C GLY A 18 -15.29 -9.24 -24.31
N TRP A 19 -14.79 -8.24 -23.58
CA TRP A 19 -13.72 -8.38 -22.60
C TRP A 19 -13.84 -7.29 -21.52
N ILE A 20 -13.83 -7.69 -20.25
CA ILE A 20 -13.87 -6.77 -19.11
C ILE A 20 -12.43 -6.40 -18.71
N ASP A 21 -12.04 -5.15 -18.94
CA ASP A 21 -10.70 -4.59 -18.63
C ASP A 21 -10.72 -3.40 -17.66
N ARG A 22 -11.91 -3.03 -17.17
CA ARG A 22 -12.14 -1.86 -16.32
C ARG A 22 -13.34 -2.09 -15.41
N PHE A 23 -13.51 -1.23 -14.40
CA PHE A 23 -14.71 -1.27 -13.56
C PHE A 23 -15.96 -0.91 -14.36
N LEU A 24 -16.93 -1.81 -14.37
CA LEU A 24 -18.25 -1.63 -14.97
C LEU A 24 -19.34 -1.72 -13.89
N PRO A 25 -20.51 -1.10 -14.09
CA PRO A 25 -21.68 -1.36 -13.25
C PRO A 25 -22.25 -2.75 -13.54
N GLY A 26 -23.02 -3.29 -12.60
CA GLY A 26 -23.78 -4.52 -12.83
C GLY A 26 -24.87 -4.34 -13.89
N PRO A 27 -24.99 -5.25 -14.88
CA PRO A 27 -26.08 -5.19 -15.85
C PRO A 27 -27.44 -5.32 -15.19
N ALA A 28 -28.44 -4.58 -15.67
CA ALA A 28 -29.81 -4.67 -15.16
C ALA A 28 -30.42 -6.09 -15.31
N GLU A 29 -29.96 -6.84 -16.30
CA GLU A 29 -30.36 -8.24 -16.57
C GLU A 29 -29.56 -9.29 -15.77
N ASN A 30 -28.59 -8.87 -14.95
CA ASN A 30 -27.87 -9.75 -14.04
C ASN A 30 -28.50 -9.68 -12.64
N ASN A 31 -29.24 -10.71 -12.24
CA ASN A 31 -29.96 -10.72 -10.96
C ASN A 31 -29.06 -10.67 -9.71
N ALA A 32 -27.77 -11.03 -9.84
CA ALA A 32 -26.80 -10.92 -8.75
C ALA A 32 -26.18 -9.51 -8.72
N ALA A 33 -25.74 -9.04 -9.89
CA ALA A 33 -24.96 -7.80 -10.01
C ALA A 33 -25.80 -6.51 -10.12
N CYS A 34 -27.10 -6.58 -10.45
CA CYS A 34 -27.91 -5.40 -10.83
C CYS A 34 -28.04 -4.34 -9.72
N TYR A 35 -27.74 -4.68 -8.47
CA TYR A 35 -27.78 -3.76 -7.33
C TYR A 35 -26.50 -2.91 -7.18
N PHE A 36 -25.45 -3.21 -7.95
CA PHE A 36 -24.12 -2.65 -7.75
C PHE A 36 -23.74 -1.66 -8.85
N ALA A 37 -23.41 -0.44 -8.42
CA ALA A 37 -22.84 0.58 -9.28
C ALA A 37 -21.38 0.24 -9.65
N ARG A 38 -20.81 1.01 -10.58
CA ARG A 38 -19.40 0.89 -10.97
C ARG A 38 -18.50 0.94 -9.74
N ALA A 39 -17.51 0.03 -9.70
CA ALA A 39 -16.50 -0.07 -8.64
C ALA A 39 -17.06 -0.36 -7.23
N LYS A 40 -18.33 -0.78 -7.11
CA LYS A 40 -18.83 -1.41 -5.89
C LYS A 40 -18.38 -2.86 -5.84
N PHE A 41 -18.20 -3.37 -4.63
CA PHE A 41 -17.89 -4.76 -4.34
C PHE A 41 -19.11 -5.51 -3.82
N THR A 42 -19.09 -6.83 -3.96
CA THR A 42 -20.14 -7.78 -3.57
C THR A 42 -19.92 -8.26 -2.14
N ASP A 43 -20.69 -9.28 -1.73
CA ASP A 43 -20.60 -9.87 -0.41
C ASP A 43 -19.23 -10.47 -0.09
N ASP A 44 -18.46 -10.92 -1.10
CA ASP A 44 -17.08 -11.40 -0.92
C ASP A 44 -16.23 -10.42 -0.10
N THR A 45 -16.11 -9.18 -0.59
CA THR A 45 -15.30 -8.14 0.05
C THR A 45 -15.96 -7.61 1.32
N SER A 46 -17.29 -7.47 1.30
CA SER A 46 -18.02 -7.03 2.49
C SER A 46 -17.86 -7.98 3.68
N MET A 47 -17.95 -9.29 3.46
CA MET A 47 -17.77 -10.29 4.51
C MET A 47 -16.32 -10.41 4.95
N ALA A 48 -15.34 -10.18 4.06
CA ALA A 48 -13.94 -10.07 4.44
C ALA A 48 -13.69 -8.88 5.37
N LEU A 49 -14.29 -7.71 5.08
CA LEU A 49 -14.23 -6.54 5.96
C LEU A 49 -14.93 -6.79 7.30
N ALA A 50 -16.12 -7.38 7.29
CA ALA A 50 -16.82 -7.76 8.52
C ALA A 50 -16.01 -8.73 9.40
N LEU A 51 -15.24 -9.64 8.79
CA LEU A 51 -14.30 -10.50 9.50
C LEU A 51 -13.12 -9.70 10.08
N ALA A 52 -12.56 -8.76 9.30
CA ALA A 52 -11.48 -7.90 9.78
C ALA A 52 -11.94 -7.02 10.96
N ASP A 53 -13.12 -6.40 10.88
CA ASP A 53 -13.70 -5.60 11.96
C ASP A 53 -13.89 -6.42 13.24
N ALA A 54 -14.33 -7.67 13.10
CA ALA A 54 -14.48 -8.59 14.23
C ALA A 54 -13.14 -8.96 14.89
N ILE A 55 -12.09 -9.15 14.08
CA ILE A 55 -10.72 -9.44 14.55
C ILE A 55 -10.15 -8.21 15.28
N ILE A 56 -10.33 -7.02 14.71
CA ILE A 56 -9.87 -5.75 15.30
C ILE A 56 -10.56 -5.51 16.64
N GLU A 57 -11.87 -5.74 16.72
CA GLU A 57 -12.64 -5.59 17.96
C GLU A 57 -12.14 -6.53 19.09
N HIS A 58 -11.59 -7.69 18.73
CA HIS A 58 -11.03 -8.65 19.68
C HIS A 58 -9.49 -8.63 19.73
N HIS A 59 -8.86 -7.53 19.30
CA HIS A 59 -7.41 -7.34 19.37
C HIS A 59 -6.61 -8.52 18.76
N GLY A 60 -7.07 -9.01 17.60
CA GLY A 60 -6.44 -10.13 16.90
C GLY A 60 -6.99 -11.51 17.27
N ALA A 61 -7.81 -11.65 18.32
CA ALA A 61 -8.38 -12.95 18.69
C ALA A 61 -9.60 -13.34 17.82
N ILE A 62 -9.69 -14.61 17.42
CA ILE A 62 -10.82 -15.11 16.63
C ILE A 62 -12.02 -15.41 17.55
N ASN A 63 -13.07 -14.60 17.43
CA ASN A 63 -14.31 -14.77 18.18
C ASN A 63 -15.52 -15.07 17.25
N PRO A 64 -16.03 -16.31 17.20
CA PRO A 64 -17.09 -16.69 16.28
C PRO A 64 -18.39 -15.89 16.41
N ASP A 65 -18.85 -15.61 17.62
CA ASP A 65 -20.10 -14.87 17.84
C ASP A 65 -19.99 -13.42 17.36
N THR A 66 -18.83 -12.79 17.56
CA THR A 66 -18.54 -11.43 17.09
C THR A 66 -18.44 -11.37 15.57
N ILE A 67 -17.80 -12.36 14.95
CA ILE A 67 -17.77 -12.51 13.48
C ILE A 67 -19.21 -12.67 12.95
N GLY A 68 -20.01 -13.53 13.58
CA GLY A 68 -21.42 -13.73 13.22
C GLY A 68 -22.23 -12.44 13.32
N ARG A 69 -22.00 -11.64 14.38
CA ARG A 69 -22.65 -10.34 14.58
C ARG A 69 -22.28 -9.31 13.51
N HIS A 70 -21.01 -9.19 13.16
CA HIS A 70 -20.55 -8.26 12.11
C HIS A 70 -21.08 -8.65 10.72
N ILE A 71 -21.07 -9.95 10.38
CA ILE A 71 -21.67 -10.43 9.12
C ILE A 71 -23.19 -10.16 9.10
N LEU A 72 -23.89 -10.38 10.22
CA LEU A 72 -25.32 -10.08 10.33
C LEU A 72 -25.60 -8.58 10.16
N ALA A 73 -24.81 -7.73 10.81
CA ALA A 73 -24.96 -6.27 10.71
C ALA A 73 -24.81 -5.78 9.26
N TRP A 74 -23.81 -6.30 8.54
CA TRP A 74 -23.68 -6.03 7.10
C TRP A 74 -24.91 -6.52 6.31
N ALA A 75 -25.34 -7.77 6.55
CA ALA A 75 -26.46 -8.37 5.81
C ALA A 75 -27.76 -7.57 6.00
N GLU A 76 -28.01 -7.03 7.18
CA GLU A 76 -29.14 -6.14 7.45
C GLU A 76 -28.96 -4.76 6.80
N GLY A 77 -27.78 -4.15 6.91
CA GLY A 77 -27.49 -2.84 6.32
C GLY A 77 -27.59 -2.82 4.79
N PHE A 78 -27.22 -3.92 4.14
CA PHE A 78 -27.33 -4.05 2.68
C PHE A 78 -28.69 -4.57 2.20
N ASP A 79 -29.57 -5.01 3.11
CA ASP A 79 -30.82 -5.72 2.78
C ASP A 79 -30.58 -7.04 2.00
N ALA A 80 -29.52 -7.77 2.39
CA ALA A 80 -29.06 -8.98 1.73
C ALA A 80 -29.99 -10.20 1.90
N PHE A 81 -30.98 -10.12 2.81
CA PHE A 81 -31.99 -11.16 2.97
C PHE A 81 -33.06 -11.12 1.88
N ASN A 82 -33.36 -9.92 1.37
CA ASN A 82 -34.38 -9.67 0.36
C ASN A 82 -33.77 -9.60 -1.05
N LYS A 83 -32.58 -9.02 -1.16
CA LYS A 83 -31.76 -9.08 -2.37
C LYS A 83 -31.15 -10.49 -2.43
N ASN A 84 -31.26 -11.18 -3.55
CA ASN A 84 -30.87 -12.59 -3.68
C ASN A 84 -29.34 -12.78 -3.74
N VAL A 85 -28.63 -12.23 -2.73
CA VAL A 85 -27.17 -12.12 -2.64
C VAL A 85 -26.62 -13.14 -1.64
N LEU A 86 -27.36 -13.45 -0.57
CA LEU A 86 -26.94 -14.49 0.38
C LEU A 86 -27.18 -15.90 -0.17
N GLY A 87 -26.12 -16.71 -0.17
CA GLY A 87 -26.23 -18.16 -0.36
C GLY A 87 -27.13 -18.84 0.69
N PRO A 88 -27.72 -20.01 0.37
CA PRO A 88 -28.71 -20.66 1.21
C PRO A 88 -28.19 -21.01 2.61
N THR A 89 -26.94 -21.47 2.72
CA THR A 89 -26.31 -21.81 4.01
C THR A 89 -26.12 -20.58 4.89
N SER A 90 -25.56 -19.50 4.34
CA SER A 90 -25.37 -18.23 5.05
C SER A 90 -26.71 -17.65 5.50
N LYS A 91 -27.74 -17.69 4.66
CA LYS A 91 -29.08 -17.19 4.99
C LYS A 91 -29.71 -17.94 6.17
N ILE A 92 -29.59 -19.27 6.22
CA ILE A 92 -30.09 -20.07 7.35
C ILE A 92 -29.32 -19.73 8.63
N ALA A 93 -28.00 -19.71 8.57
CA ALA A 93 -27.15 -19.45 9.73
C ALA A 93 -27.37 -18.04 10.31
N LEU A 94 -27.43 -17.01 9.46
CA LEU A 94 -27.64 -15.63 9.90
C LEU A 94 -29.06 -15.42 10.46
N ASN A 95 -30.08 -16.11 9.96
CA ASN A 95 -31.41 -16.09 10.56
C ASN A 95 -31.44 -16.70 11.96
N ALA A 96 -30.68 -17.78 12.20
CA ALA A 96 -30.57 -18.38 13.52
C ALA A 96 -29.81 -17.46 14.50
N ILE A 97 -28.71 -16.85 14.05
CA ILE A 97 -27.96 -15.85 14.84
C ILE A 97 -28.87 -14.66 15.18
N LYS A 98 -29.67 -14.17 14.23
CA LYS A 98 -30.66 -13.11 14.45
C LYS A 98 -31.73 -13.48 15.48
N GLN A 99 -32.04 -14.77 15.63
CA GLN A 99 -32.96 -15.29 16.65
C GLN A 99 -32.29 -15.55 18.01
N GLY A 100 -30.99 -15.26 18.14
CA GLY A 100 -30.23 -15.42 19.38
C GLY A 100 -29.61 -16.80 19.58
N THR A 101 -29.59 -17.65 18.54
CA THR A 101 -28.89 -18.95 18.61
C THR A 101 -27.37 -18.71 18.63
N PRO A 102 -26.64 -19.22 19.64
CA PRO A 102 -25.18 -19.13 19.69
C PRO A 102 -24.52 -19.79 18.48
N VAL A 103 -23.38 -19.28 18.01
CA VAL A 103 -22.68 -19.86 16.84
C VAL A 103 -22.27 -21.30 17.10
N SER A 104 -21.93 -21.66 18.33
CA SER A 104 -21.57 -23.03 18.73
C SER A 104 -22.67 -24.05 18.41
N GLU A 105 -23.94 -23.67 18.48
CA GLU A 105 -25.11 -24.55 18.29
C GLU A 105 -25.54 -24.70 16.81
N LEU A 106 -24.95 -23.93 15.88
CA LEU A 106 -25.34 -23.98 14.47
C LEU A 106 -24.85 -25.27 13.78
N GLU A 107 -25.74 -25.96 13.06
CA GLU A 107 -25.40 -27.08 12.19
C GLU A 107 -25.37 -26.63 10.71
N ASN A 108 -24.31 -25.91 10.32
CA ASN A 108 -24.17 -25.28 9.01
C ASN A 108 -23.08 -25.95 8.15
N ASN A 109 -23.29 -27.23 7.79
CA ASN A 109 -22.36 -28.03 6.97
C ASN A 109 -22.45 -27.73 5.45
N GLY A 110 -22.65 -26.47 5.06
CA GLY A 110 -22.66 -26.08 3.65
C GLY A 110 -21.29 -26.30 2.99
N VAL A 111 -21.30 -26.68 1.71
CA VAL A 111 -20.09 -26.97 0.89
C VAL A 111 -19.72 -25.82 -0.06
N THR A 112 -20.39 -24.68 0.08
CA THR A 112 -20.15 -23.46 -0.69
C THR A 112 -18.91 -22.72 -0.19
N ASN A 113 -18.37 -21.87 -1.05
CA ASN A 113 -17.12 -21.13 -0.86
C ASN A 113 -17.21 -19.93 0.10
N GLY A 114 -18.34 -19.72 0.76
CA GLY A 114 -18.57 -18.55 1.62
C GLY A 114 -17.58 -18.37 2.76
N ALA A 115 -16.93 -19.46 3.22
CA ALA A 115 -15.82 -19.38 4.17
C ALA A 115 -14.51 -18.90 3.50
N ALA A 116 -14.20 -19.44 2.31
CA ALA A 116 -12.97 -19.16 1.59
C ALA A 116 -12.94 -17.75 1.00
N MET A 117 -14.07 -17.27 0.48
CA MET A 117 -14.17 -15.94 -0.15
C MET A 117 -13.81 -14.78 0.79
N ARG A 118 -14.01 -14.98 2.11
CA ARG A 118 -13.73 -13.99 3.15
C ARG A 118 -12.45 -14.26 3.94
N ALA A 119 -11.66 -15.28 3.58
CA ALA A 119 -10.56 -15.78 4.42
C ALA A 119 -9.30 -14.89 4.40
N SER A 120 -9.25 -13.83 3.57
CA SER A 120 -8.03 -13.02 3.42
C SER A 120 -7.52 -12.37 4.70
N PRO A 121 -8.36 -11.81 5.61
CA PRO A 121 -7.86 -11.25 6.87
C PRO A 121 -7.16 -12.30 7.75
N LEU A 122 -7.63 -13.55 7.73
CA LEU A 122 -6.99 -14.65 8.47
C LEU A 122 -5.60 -14.94 7.92
N GLY A 123 -5.44 -14.86 6.60
CA GLY A 123 -4.14 -15.00 5.95
C GLY A 123 -3.14 -13.92 6.38
N CYS A 124 -3.60 -12.70 6.61
CA CYS A 124 -2.77 -11.60 7.09
C CYS A 124 -2.39 -11.70 8.57
N LEU A 125 -3.13 -12.49 9.36
CA LEU A 125 -3.00 -12.56 10.81
C LEU A 125 -2.29 -13.83 11.29
N LEU A 126 -2.66 -14.99 10.75
CA LEU A 126 -2.33 -16.29 11.36
C LEU A 126 -0.90 -16.75 10.97
N PRO A 127 -0.08 -17.19 11.95
CA PRO A 127 1.27 -17.67 11.69
C PRO A 127 1.26 -19.09 11.11
N THR A 128 2.23 -19.40 10.22
CA THR A 128 2.30 -20.70 9.53
C THR A 128 3.16 -21.75 10.25
N ALA A 129 3.59 -21.48 11.48
CA ALA A 129 4.48 -22.37 12.23
C ALA A 129 3.81 -23.69 12.66
N ASN A 130 2.49 -23.67 12.90
CA ASN A 130 1.73 -24.83 13.37
C ASN A 130 0.44 -25.00 12.55
N LEU A 131 0.45 -25.97 11.63
CA LEU A 131 -0.69 -26.24 10.75
C LEU A 131 -1.96 -26.65 11.52
N ASP A 132 -1.83 -27.35 12.65
CA ASP A 132 -3.00 -27.82 13.39
C ASP A 132 -3.76 -26.68 14.07
N GLU A 133 -3.02 -25.74 14.65
CA GLU A 133 -3.53 -24.52 15.24
C GLU A 133 -4.11 -23.60 14.18
N PHE A 134 -3.40 -23.43 13.05
CA PHE A 134 -3.89 -22.67 11.91
C PHE A 134 -5.25 -23.17 11.41
N VAL A 135 -5.40 -24.49 11.24
CA VAL A 135 -6.68 -25.09 10.83
C VAL A 135 -7.77 -24.86 11.89
N ALA A 136 -7.44 -24.89 13.18
CA ALA A 136 -8.39 -24.67 14.26
C ALA A 136 -8.92 -23.22 14.26
N GLU A 137 -8.04 -22.24 14.15
CA GLU A 137 -8.40 -20.81 14.09
C GLU A 137 -9.25 -20.49 12.85
N VAL A 138 -8.88 -21.03 11.69
CA VAL A 138 -9.68 -20.87 10.46
C VAL A 138 -11.06 -21.54 10.60
N ALA A 139 -11.15 -22.69 11.26
CA ALA A 139 -12.42 -23.35 11.53
C ALA A 139 -13.31 -22.52 12.47
N LEU A 140 -12.75 -21.89 13.51
CA LEU A 140 -13.46 -20.97 14.40
C LEU A 140 -14.03 -19.78 13.61
N ALA A 141 -13.21 -19.13 12.78
CA ALA A 141 -13.64 -17.99 11.96
C ALA A 141 -14.68 -18.36 10.88
N SER A 142 -14.65 -19.61 10.40
CA SER A 142 -15.61 -20.12 9.41
C SER A 142 -16.98 -20.47 10.02
N SER A 143 -16.97 -20.90 11.28
CA SER A 143 -18.10 -21.49 12.00
C SER A 143 -19.43 -20.71 12.04
N PRO A 144 -19.47 -19.36 11.94
CA PRO A 144 -20.74 -18.62 11.89
C PRO A 144 -21.60 -18.95 10.68
N THR A 145 -21.01 -19.42 9.57
CA THR A 145 -21.77 -19.77 8.36
C THR A 145 -21.42 -21.12 7.75
N HIS A 146 -20.21 -21.65 7.97
CA HIS A 146 -19.75 -22.89 7.36
C HIS A 146 -18.93 -23.72 8.34
N LYS A 147 -19.35 -24.97 8.58
CA LYS A 147 -18.66 -25.95 9.45
C LYS A 147 -18.27 -27.25 8.75
N SER A 148 -18.53 -27.38 7.44
CA SER A 148 -18.16 -28.59 6.70
C SER A 148 -16.64 -28.71 6.54
N ASP A 149 -16.16 -29.95 6.42
CA ASP A 149 -14.76 -30.29 6.10
C ASP A 149 -14.27 -29.53 4.88
N LEU A 150 -15.05 -29.56 3.80
CA LEU A 150 -14.68 -28.97 2.52
C LEU A 150 -14.62 -27.45 2.61
N ALA A 151 -15.60 -26.79 3.24
CA ALA A 151 -15.60 -25.34 3.36
C ALA A 151 -14.44 -24.84 4.23
N ILE A 152 -14.14 -25.54 5.35
CA ILE A 152 -12.99 -25.23 6.20
C ILE A 152 -11.69 -25.45 5.43
N ALA A 153 -11.53 -26.58 4.74
CA ALA A 153 -10.34 -26.86 3.94
C ALA A 153 -10.12 -25.81 2.83
N GLY A 154 -11.19 -25.34 2.19
CA GLY A 154 -11.12 -24.25 1.22
C GLY A 154 -10.64 -22.95 1.84
N ALA A 155 -11.18 -22.56 3.00
CA ALA A 155 -10.74 -21.37 3.72
C ALA A 155 -9.27 -21.48 4.14
N VAL A 156 -8.84 -22.65 4.63
CA VAL A 156 -7.44 -22.92 5.00
C VAL A 156 -6.51 -22.78 3.79
N VAL A 157 -6.89 -23.29 2.61
CA VAL A 157 -6.07 -23.18 1.39
C VAL A 157 -5.82 -21.71 1.04
N ILE A 158 -6.86 -20.88 1.08
CA ILE A 158 -6.74 -19.46 0.73
C ILE A 158 -5.96 -18.68 1.80
N SER A 159 -6.29 -18.85 3.08
CA SER A 159 -5.57 -18.14 4.15
C SER A 159 -4.11 -18.60 4.23
N TRP A 160 -3.83 -19.90 4.09
CA TRP A 160 -2.45 -20.42 4.10
C TRP A 160 -1.63 -19.86 2.94
N ALA A 161 -2.19 -19.82 1.73
CA ALA A 161 -1.50 -19.22 0.59
C ALA A 161 -1.14 -17.75 0.83
N ILE A 162 -2.03 -16.99 1.47
CA ILE A 162 -1.81 -15.59 1.83
C ILE A 162 -0.74 -15.48 2.94
N SER A 163 -0.85 -16.25 4.03
CA SER A 163 0.13 -16.22 5.12
C SER A 163 1.53 -16.58 4.65
N ARG A 164 1.67 -17.64 3.84
CA ARG A 164 2.96 -18.04 3.28
C ARG A 164 3.54 -16.98 2.33
N ALA A 165 2.68 -16.29 1.56
CA ALA A 165 3.12 -15.19 0.72
C ALA A 165 3.65 -14.01 1.56
N ILE A 166 2.98 -13.68 2.67
CA ILE A 166 3.42 -12.66 3.63
C ILE A 166 4.73 -13.08 4.31
N ASP A 167 4.88 -14.36 4.65
CA ASP A 167 6.14 -14.93 5.16
C ASP A 167 7.29 -14.91 4.13
N GLY A 168 7.04 -14.43 2.89
CA GLY A 168 8.02 -14.33 1.83
C GLY A 168 8.26 -15.62 1.06
N ALA A 169 7.40 -16.63 1.19
CA ALA A 169 7.51 -17.86 0.41
C ALA A 169 7.24 -17.58 -1.08
N SER A 170 7.99 -18.25 -1.95
CA SER A 170 7.77 -18.16 -3.40
C SER A 170 6.44 -18.80 -3.79
N TRP A 171 5.81 -18.33 -4.87
CA TRP A 171 4.57 -18.93 -5.38
C TRP A 171 4.72 -20.42 -5.71
N ALA A 172 5.89 -20.86 -6.18
CA ALA A 172 6.19 -22.26 -6.43
C ALA A 172 6.14 -23.10 -5.14
N THR A 173 6.78 -22.60 -4.07
CA THR A 173 6.77 -23.22 -2.74
C THR A 173 5.35 -23.34 -2.20
N ILE A 174 4.55 -22.28 -2.32
CA ILE A 174 3.15 -22.27 -1.89
C ILE A 174 2.36 -23.35 -2.65
N CYS A 175 2.49 -23.42 -3.98
CA CYS A 175 1.81 -24.42 -4.79
C CYS A 175 2.15 -25.87 -4.39
N ASP A 176 3.39 -26.13 -4.00
CA ASP A 176 3.83 -27.47 -3.59
C ASP A 176 3.28 -27.87 -2.20
N GLU A 177 3.09 -26.90 -1.30
CA GLU A 177 2.52 -27.11 0.02
C GLU A 177 0.99 -27.36 -0.03
N LEU A 178 0.26 -26.59 -0.87
CA LEU A 178 -1.20 -26.51 -0.84
C LEU A 178 -1.97 -27.85 -0.88
N PRO A 179 -1.62 -28.85 -1.73
CA PRO A 179 -2.33 -30.13 -1.74
C PRO A 179 -2.24 -30.88 -0.39
N SER A 180 -1.09 -30.84 0.28
CA SER A 180 -0.92 -31.48 1.59
C SER A 180 -1.73 -30.76 2.68
N VAL A 181 -1.69 -29.42 2.67
CA VAL A 181 -2.45 -28.56 3.60
C VAL A 181 -3.96 -28.78 3.44
N ALA A 182 -4.45 -28.81 2.19
CA ALA A 182 -5.86 -29.06 1.89
C ALA A 182 -6.32 -30.44 2.39
N ARG A 183 -5.49 -31.47 2.16
CA ARG A 183 -5.78 -32.84 2.63
C ARG A 183 -5.86 -32.88 4.15
N HIS A 184 -4.86 -32.33 4.83
CA HIS A 184 -4.81 -32.29 6.30
C HIS A 184 -6.05 -31.60 6.88
N ALA A 185 -6.42 -30.43 6.36
CA ALA A 185 -7.59 -29.68 6.81
C ALA A 185 -8.91 -30.43 6.56
N GLN A 186 -9.08 -31.04 5.37
CA GLN A 186 -10.30 -31.77 5.01
C GLN A 186 -10.46 -33.06 5.84
N GLU A 187 -9.37 -33.78 6.10
CA GLU A 187 -9.40 -35.05 6.84
C GLU A 187 -9.51 -34.87 8.36
N LYS A 188 -9.17 -33.69 8.89
CA LYS A 188 -9.24 -33.39 10.33
C LYS A 188 -10.65 -33.58 10.91
N ARG A 189 -11.70 -33.32 10.12
CA ARG A 189 -13.10 -33.55 10.53
C ARG A 189 -14.03 -33.82 9.34
N ILE A 190 -13.98 -35.05 8.83
CA ILE A 190 -14.80 -35.48 7.70
C ILE A 190 -16.29 -35.37 8.04
N THR A 191 -17.02 -34.57 7.27
CA THR A 191 -18.46 -34.29 7.44
C THR A 191 -19.23 -34.37 6.13
N THR A 192 -18.55 -34.48 4.98
CA THR A 192 -19.19 -34.57 3.66
C THR A 192 -18.66 -35.74 2.82
N PHE A 193 -19.34 -36.02 1.71
CA PHE A 193 -18.95 -36.99 0.68
C PHE A 193 -18.34 -36.29 -0.55
N SER A 194 -17.73 -35.12 -0.34
CA SER A 194 -17.18 -34.28 -1.40
C SER A 194 -15.92 -34.88 -2.05
N ALA A 195 -15.58 -34.42 -3.25
CA ALA A 195 -14.29 -34.77 -3.86
C ALA A 195 -13.11 -34.24 -3.03
N SER A 196 -11.94 -34.87 -3.21
CA SER A 196 -10.70 -34.41 -2.58
C SER A 196 -10.32 -33.02 -3.09
N LEU A 197 -10.26 -32.05 -2.18
CA LEU A 197 -9.83 -30.69 -2.52
C LEU A 197 -8.37 -30.69 -2.98
N ALA A 198 -7.51 -31.49 -2.31
CA ALA A 198 -6.11 -31.67 -2.69
C ALA A 198 -5.95 -32.12 -4.15
N ALA A 199 -6.66 -33.17 -4.57
CA ALA A 199 -6.60 -33.66 -5.94
C ALA A 199 -7.13 -32.64 -6.96
N ARG A 200 -8.12 -31.84 -6.57
CA ARG A 200 -8.70 -30.77 -7.40
C ARG A 200 -7.74 -29.59 -7.57
N LEU A 201 -6.96 -29.26 -6.53
CA LEU A 201 -5.88 -28.27 -6.62
C LEU A 201 -4.79 -28.72 -7.60
N GLU A 202 -4.34 -29.97 -7.50
CA GLU A 202 -3.36 -30.55 -8.42
C GLU A 202 -3.85 -30.53 -9.88
N LEU A 203 -5.12 -30.88 -10.09
CA LEU A 203 -5.76 -30.79 -11.40
C LEU A 203 -5.74 -29.35 -11.94
N ALA A 204 -6.17 -28.38 -11.13
CA ALA A 204 -6.30 -26.99 -11.54
C ALA A 204 -4.94 -26.36 -11.88
N LEU A 205 -3.91 -26.57 -11.03
CA LEU A 205 -2.53 -26.17 -11.31
C LEU A 205 -1.98 -26.85 -12.58
N GLY A 206 -2.29 -28.14 -12.76
CA GLY A 206 -1.92 -28.89 -13.96
C GLY A 206 -2.51 -28.32 -15.24
N VAL A 207 -3.78 -27.90 -15.21
CA VAL A 207 -4.46 -27.25 -16.34
C VAL A 207 -3.80 -25.90 -16.65
N ALA A 208 -3.62 -25.04 -15.63
CA ALA A 208 -3.02 -23.72 -15.83
C ALA A 208 -1.59 -23.79 -16.42
N ARG A 209 -0.77 -24.74 -15.95
CA ARG A 209 0.63 -24.91 -16.40
C ARG A 209 0.78 -25.51 -17.80
N LYS A 210 -0.17 -26.33 -18.25
CA LYS A 210 -0.11 -27.02 -19.56
C LYS A 210 -0.74 -26.23 -20.70
N ALA A 211 -1.49 -25.18 -20.38
CA ALA A 211 -2.23 -24.42 -21.37
C ALA A 211 -1.32 -23.69 -22.37
N ARG A 212 -1.73 -23.66 -23.64
CA ARG A 212 -0.97 -23.06 -24.75
C ARG A 212 -1.22 -21.57 -24.96
N GLY A 213 -2.01 -20.95 -24.08
CA GLY A 213 -2.38 -19.55 -24.13
C GLY A 213 -3.46 -19.21 -23.11
N THR A 214 -3.60 -17.92 -22.78
CA THR A 214 -4.51 -17.46 -21.71
C THR A 214 -5.97 -17.83 -21.96
N GLU A 215 -6.46 -17.66 -23.19
CA GLU A 215 -7.86 -17.96 -23.51
C GLU A 215 -8.16 -19.47 -23.40
N SER A 216 -7.28 -20.33 -23.93
CA SER A 216 -7.39 -21.80 -23.80
C SER A 216 -7.35 -22.22 -22.33
N ALA A 217 -6.44 -21.63 -21.54
CA ALA A 217 -6.32 -21.92 -20.12
C ALA A 217 -7.61 -21.60 -19.37
N MET A 218 -8.19 -20.42 -19.61
CA MET A 218 -9.42 -20.00 -18.94
C MET A 218 -10.61 -20.88 -19.34
N GLU A 219 -10.69 -21.29 -20.61
CA GLU A 219 -11.71 -22.23 -21.06
C GLU A 219 -11.53 -23.61 -20.41
N GLU A 220 -10.31 -24.14 -20.35
CA GLU A 220 -10.05 -25.44 -19.70
C GLU A 220 -10.29 -25.39 -18.19
N ILE A 221 -9.95 -24.29 -17.50
CA ILE A 221 -10.29 -24.08 -16.08
C ILE A 221 -11.81 -24.09 -15.91
N TYR A 222 -12.53 -23.32 -16.73
CA TYR A 222 -14.00 -23.26 -16.69
C TYR A 222 -14.66 -24.64 -16.88
N GLN A 223 -14.17 -25.43 -17.85
CA GLN A 223 -14.79 -26.71 -18.22
C GLN A 223 -14.35 -27.89 -17.34
N LEU A 224 -13.07 -27.95 -16.92
CA LEU A 224 -12.49 -29.12 -16.25
C LEU A 224 -12.43 -28.96 -14.73
N VAL A 225 -12.08 -27.76 -14.26
CA VAL A 225 -11.97 -27.47 -12.82
C VAL A 225 -13.35 -27.13 -12.27
N GLY A 226 -14.11 -26.31 -13.01
CA GLY A 226 -15.37 -25.72 -12.60
C GLY A 226 -15.16 -24.36 -11.95
N THR A 227 -16.14 -23.48 -12.09
CA THR A 227 -16.08 -22.10 -11.57
C THR A 227 -17.38 -21.71 -10.87
N GLY A 228 -18.14 -22.67 -10.34
CA GLY A 228 -19.34 -22.42 -9.56
C GLY A 228 -19.06 -22.06 -8.10
N THR A 229 -20.13 -21.91 -7.32
CA THR A 229 -20.11 -21.52 -5.90
C THR A 229 -19.66 -22.63 -4.94
N SER A 230 -19.40 -23.84 -5.45
CA SER A 230 -18.85 -24.92 -4.63
C SER A 230 -17.39 -24.65 -4.32
N THR A 231 -16.99 -24.89 -3.07
CA THR A 231 -15.58 -24.77 -2.65
C THR A 231 -14.66 -25.65 -3.47
N VAL A 232 -15.12 -26.84 -3.87
CA VAL A 232 -14.30 -27.80 -4.63
C VAL A 232 -14.05 -27.38 -6.09
N GLU A 233 -14.75 -26.36 -6.55
CA GLU A 233 -14.59 -25.76 -7.88
C GLU A 233 -13.87 -24.41 -7.78
N SER A 234 -14.47 -23.47 -7.04
CA SER A 234 -13.99 -22.08 -6.96
C SER A 234 -12.61 -21.91 -6.30
N VAL A 235 -12.28 -22.67 -5.25
CA VAL A 235 -10.96 -22.56 -4.60
C VAL A 235 -9.85 -23.05 -5.54
N PRO A 236 -9.93 -24.25 -6.14
CA PRO A 236 -8.98 -24.67 -7.16
C PRO A 236 -8.92 -23.74 -8.38
N ALA A 237 -10.06 -23.22 -8.84
CA ALA A 237 -10.09 -22.24 -9.91
C ALA A 237 -9.30 -20.98 -9.53
N ALA A 238 -9.50 -20.42 -8.33
CA ALA A 238 -8.76 -19.26 -7.85
C ALA A 238 -7.24 -19.50 -7.84
N ILE A 239 -6.78 -20.65 -7.34
CA ILE A 239 -5.37 -21.02 -7.36
C ILE A 239 -4.82 -21.12 -8.79
N ALA A 240 -5.58 -21.71 -9.71
CA ALA A 240 -5.19 -21.76 -11.13
C ALA A 240 -5.15 -20.36 -11.78
N MET A 241 -6.03 -19.43 -11.35
CA MET A 241 -6.02 -18.06 -11.84
C MET A 241 -4.80 -17.26 -11.36
N VAL A 242 -4.30 -17.51 -10.14
CA VAL A 242 -3.02 -16.92 -9.65
C VAL A 242 -1.85 -17.38 -10.53
N GLU A 243 -1.76 -18.68 -10.80
CA GLU A 243 -0.74 -19.27 -11.68
C GLU A 243 -0.82 -18.67 -13.09
N LEU A 244 -2.03 -18.63 -13.68
CA LEU A 244 -2.24 -18.11 -15.02
C LEU A 244 -1.91 -16.62 -15.14
N ALA A 245 -2.25 -15.85 -14.11
CA ALA A 245 -1.93 -14.43 -14.00
C ALA A 245 -0.44 -14.15 -13.78
N LYS A 246 0.37 -15.18 -13.48
CA LYS A 246 1.78 -15.04 -13.07
C LYS A 246 1.90 -14.13 -11.86
N THR A 247 1.03 -14.36 -10.87
CA THR A 247 0.92 -13.61 -9.62
C THR A 247 0.61 -12.12 -9.75
N ASP A 248 0.46 -11.55 -10.94
CA ASP A 248 0.13 -10.12 -11.11
C ASP A 248 -1.34 -9.86 -10.70
N PRO A 249 -1.61 -9.00 -9.70
CA PRO A 249 -2.96 -8.80 -9.18
C PRO A 249 -3.90 -8.13 -10.18
N ASN A 250 -3.42 -7.19 -11.00
CA ASN A 250 -4.24 -6.48 -11.97
C ASN A 250 -4.65 -7.41 -13.12
N ARG A 251 -3.69 -8.16 -13.65
CA ARG A 251 -3.93 -9.20 -14.65
C ARG A 251 -4.85 -10.27 -14.07
N CYS A 252 -4.64 -10.71 -12.84
CA CYS A 252 -5.51 -11.69 -12.18
C CYS A 252 -6.95 -11.18 -12.10
N ALA A 253 -7.17 -9.94 -11.67
CA ALA A 253 -8.50 -9.33 -11.60
C ALA A 253 -9.21 -9.29 -12.96
N ILE A 254 -8.48 -8.93 -14.03
CA ILE A 254 -8.99 -8.95 -15.42
C ILE A 254 -9.37 -10.35 -15.85
N LEU A 255 -8.50 -11.34 -15.63
CA LEU A 255 -8.76 -12.71 -16.05
C LEU A 255 -9.96 -13.31 -15.28
N CYS A 256 -10.02 -13.13 -13.96
CA CYS A 256 -11.15 -13.62 -13.16
C CYS A 256 -12.48 -12.99 -13.59
N ALA A 257 -12.51 -11.69 -13.91
CA ALA A 257 -13.71 -11.02 -14.41
C ALA A 257 -14.21 -11.57 -15.76
N ASN A 258 -13.35 -12.24 -16.54
CA ASN A 258 -13.72 -12.84 -17.81
C ASN A 258 -13.86 -14.36 -17.73
N LEU A 259 -13.75 -14.97 -16.53
CA LEU A 259 -13.71 -16.42 -16.38
C LEU A 259 -15.09 -17.06 -16.65
N GLY A 260 -16.17 -16.41 -16.21
CA GLY A 260 -17.52 -16.95 -16.13
C GLY A 260 -17.74 -17.80 -14.89
N GLY A 261 -18.99 -17.89 -14.42
CA GLY A 261 -19.35 -18.49 -13.13
C GLY A 261 -19.22 -17.48 -11.98
N ASP A 262 -18.65 -17.91 -10.87
CA ASP A 262 -18.50 -17.17 -9.62
C ASP A 262 -17.29 -16.21 -9.67
N THR A 263 -17.34 -15.27 -10.62
CA THR A 263 -16.18 -14.51 -11.07
C THR A 263 -15.61 -13.52 -10.05
N ASP A 264 -16.48 -12.94 -9.21
CA ASP A 264 -16.10 -12.07 -8.11
C ASP A 264 -15.48 -12.86 -6.96
N THR A 265 -16.05 -13.97 -6.53
CA THR A 265 -15.49 -14.82 -5.46
C THR A 265 -14.12 -15.38 -5.84
N ILE A 266 -14.00 -15.96 -7.04
CA ILE A 266 -12.72 -16.46 -7.57
C ILE A 266 -11.73 -15.29 -7.70
N GLY A 267 -12.21 -14.13 -8.14
CA GLY A 267 -11.43 -12.90 -8.22
C GLY A 267 -10.91 -12.44 -6.87
N ALA A 268 -11.75 -12.40 -5.83
CA ALA A 268 -11.41 -11.95 -4.48
C ALA A 268 -10.33 -12.84 -3.88
N MET A 269 -10.52 -14.17 -3.92
CA MET A 269 -9.53 -15.12 -3.42
C MET A 269 -8.19 -15.04 -4.17
N ALA A 270 -8.22 -15.06 -5.50
CA ALA A 270 -7.00 -15.07 -6.31
C ALA A 270 -6.23 -13.75 -6.22
N THR A 271 -6.93 -12.61 -6.23
CA THR A 271 -6.29 -11.28 -6.13
C THR A 271 -5.76 -11.00 -4.74
N ALA A 272 -6.38 -11.54 -3.68
CA ALA A 272 -5.82 -11.47 -2.32
C ALA A 272 -4.46 -12.19 -2.24
N ILE A 273 -4.36 -13.40 -2.81
CA ILE A 273 -3.09 -14.14 -2.91
C ILE A 273 -2.06 -13.38 -3.74
N CYS A 274 -2.46 -12.85 -4.91
CA CYS A 274 -1.57 -12.04 -5.74
C CYS A 274 -1.09 -10.77 -5.01
N GLY A 275 -1.98 -10.12 -4.26
CA GLY A 275 -1.66 -8.96 -3.43
C GLY A 275 -0.61 -9.30 -2.38
N ALA A 276 -0.82 -10.39 -1.63
CA ALA A 276 0.12 -10.87 -0.62
C ALA A 276 1.50 -11.23 -1.21
N LEU A 277 1.53 -11.86 -2.39
CA LEU A 277 2.77 -12.25 -3.08
C LEU A 277 3.59 -11.07 -3.60
N ASN A 278 2.93 -9.97 -3.95
CA ASN A 278 3.61 -8.81 -4.54
C ASN A 278 3.86 -7.71 -3.51
N GLY A 279 3.05 -7.62 -2.45
CA GLY A 279 3.21 -6.64 -1.37
C GLY A 279 3.49 -5.23 -1.88
N LEU A 280 4.43 -4.53 -1.23
CA LEU A 280 4.91 -3.22 -1.63
C LEU A 280 5.90 -3.31 -2.81
N LYS A 281 5.52 -3.86 -3.95
CA LYS A 281 6.38 -3.87 -5.15
C LYS A 281 6.04 -2.69 -6.05
N ALA A 282 7.06 -1.94 -6.45
CA ALA A 282 6.91 -0.81 -7.35
C ALA A 282 6.25 -1.27 -8.67
N GLN A 283 5.04 -0.79 -8.93
CA GLN A 283 4.34 -0.86 -10.22
C GLN A 283 4.70 0.33 -11.11
N ARG A 284 5.13 1.44 -10.50
CA ARG A 284 5.55 2.66 -11.18
C ARG A 284 7.03 2.92 -10.89
N PRO A 285 7.83 3.33 -11.89
CA PRO A 285 9.20 3.77 -11.65
C PRO A 285 9.23 4.98 -10.72
N VAL A 286 10.27 5.10 -9.89
CA VAL A 286 10.51 6.26 -9.04
C VAL A 286 11.85 6.88 -9.40
N CYS A 287 11.87 8.20 -9.58
CA CYS A 287 13.10 8.98 -9.69
C CYS A 287 13.14 10.00 -8.56
N VAL A 288 14.25 10.06 -7.83
CA VAL A 288 14.45 11.01 -6.72
C VAL A 288 15.52 12.01 -7.12
N LEU A 289 15.13 13.28 -7.22
CA LEU A 289 16.03 14.36 -7.59
C LEU A 289 16.22 15.30 -6.40
N GLY A 290 17.48 15.54 -6.04
CA GLY A 290 17.80 16.59 -5.08
C GLY A 290 19.17 16.43 -4.43
N SER A 291 19.28 16.86 -3.19
CA SER A 291 20.54 17.01 -2.49
C SER A 291 20.88 15.85 -1.55
N ALA A 292 22.16 15.49 -1.53
CA ALA A 292 22.82 14.82 -0.43
C ALA A 292 23.82 15.82 0.18
N VAL A 293 23.72 16.08 1.48
CA VAL A 293 24.52 17.07 2.20
C VAL A 293 25.00 16.51 3.53
N ILE A 294 25.94 17.21 4.16
CA ILE A 294 26.41 16.89 5.50
C ILE A 294 25.81 17.84 6.53
N ASP A 295 25.32 17.33 7.65
CA ASP A 295 24.88 18.13 8.79
C ASP A 295 25.91 18.03 9.92
N VAL A 296 26.58 19.14 10.21
CA VAL A 296 27.51 19.27 11.33
C VAL A 296 26.75 19.87 12.50
N ILE A 297 26.61 19.12 13.59
CA ILE A 297 25.88 19.56 14.78
C ILE A 297 26.89 19.96 15.86
N ALA A 298 26.74 21.17 16.40
CA ALA A 298 27.60 21.67 17.46
C ALA A 298 26.78 22.37 18.55
N ASP A 299 27.15 22.13 19.81
CA ASP A 299 26.63 22.86 20.96
C ASP A 299 27.24 24.25 21.01
N ALA A 300 26.37 25.25 21.19
CA ALA A 300 26.73 26.62 21.48
C ALA A 300 26.05 27.04 22.78
N TYR A 301 26.77 27.69 23.70
CA TYR A 301 26.12 28.21 24.90
C TYR A 301 25.20 29.43 24.62
N ALA A 302 25.41 30.08 23.47
CA ALA A 302 24.59 31.15 22.90
C ALA A 302 24.99 31.38 21.43
N LEU A 303 24.12 31.99 20.62
CA LEU A 303 24.51 32.46 19.29
C LEU A 303 25.61 33.54 19.33
N PRO A 304 26.61 33.47 18.42
CA PRO A 304 27.66 34.47 18.36
C PRO A 304 27.10 35.81 17.89
N TRP A 305 27.54 36.91 18.51
CA TRP A 305 27.31 38.26 18.01
C TRP A 305 28.46 38.71 17.10
N ARG A 306 28.23 39.78 16.35
CA ARG A 306 29.22 40.30 15.41
C ARG A 306 30.54 40.65 16.12
N GLY A 307 31.62 40.00 15.71
CA GLY A 307 32.98 40.26 16.18
C GLY A 307 33.39 39.50 17.44
N CYS A 308 32.53 38.62 17.98
CA CYS A 308 32.95 37.70 19.04
C CYS A 308 33.58 36.43 18.48
N ASP A 309 34.25 35.71 19.37
CA ASP A 309 34.75 34.35 19.16
C ASP A 309 34.16 33.48 20.27
N ILE A 310 33.52 32.39 19.89
CA ILE A 310 32.94 31.43 20.84
C ILE A 310 33.45 30.04 20.50
N GLU A 311 33.80 29.27 21.53
CA GLU A 311 34.16 27.88 21.37
C GLU A 311 32.88 27.04 21.20
N LEU A 312 32.87 26.19 20.17
CA LEU A 312 31.79 25.27 19.89
C LEU A 312 32.23 23.84 20.23
N HIS A 313 31.33 23.06 20.81
CA HIS A 313 31.57 21.64 21.05
C HIS A 313 30.84 20.80 19.99
N GLN A 314 31.58 20.15 19.10
CA GLN A 314 30.98 19.34 18.05
C GLN A 314 30.32 18.08 18.64
N GLN A 315 29.01 17.92 18.40
CA GLN A 315 28.26 16.73 18.80
C GLN A 315 28.44 15.59 17.80
N GLY A 316 28.43 15.90 16.50
CA GLY A 316 28.44 14.88 15.47
C GLY A 316 28.42 15.43 14.05
N VAL A 317 28.66 14.52 13.10
CA VAL A 317 28.52 14.75 11.67
C VAL A 317 27.54 13.71 11.16
N ASN A 318 26.39 14.18 10.70
CA ASN A 318 25.35 13.35 10.13
C ASN A 318 25.29 13.58 8.62
N ILE A 319 24.70 12.62 7.92
CA ILE A 319 24.47 12.75 6.49
C ILE A 319 22.98 13.06 6.34
N GLY A 320 22.69 14.13 5.63
CA GLY A 320 21.34 14.65 5.44
C GLY A 320 21.03 14.93 3.98
N GLY A 321 19.96 15.69 3.79
CA GLY A 321 19.44 16.04 2.48
C GLY A 321 18.14 15.30 2.18
N CYS A 322 17.11 16.07 1.86
CA CYS A 322 15.75 15.56 1.68
C CYS A 322 15.68 14.39 0.68
N ALA A 323 16.37 14.52 -0.45
CA ALA A 323 16.38 13.50 -1.49
C ALA A 323 17.12 12.23 -1.05
N LEU A 324 18.21 12.34 -0.30
CA LEU A 324 18.92 11.17 0.24
C LEU A 324 18.05 10.41 1.25
N ASN A 325 17.38 11.12 2.17
CA ASN A 325 16.50 10.51 3.16
C ASN A 325 15.32 9.77 2.50
N ILE A 326 14.74 10.36 1.43
CA ILE A 326 13.73 9.70 0.60
C ILE A 326 14.30 8.44 -0.08
N ALA A 327 15.48 8.52 -0.68
CA ALA A 327 16.14 7.39 -1.34
C ALA A 327 16.44 6.23 -0.36
N ILE A 328 16.90 6.55 0.85
CA ILE A 328 17.12 5.57 1.93
C ILE A 328 15.79 4.91 2.32
N THR A 329 14.74 5.71 2.51
CA THR A 329 13.41 5.18 2.84
C THR A 329 12.91 4.22 1.77
N LEU A 330 12.97 4.61 0.49
CA LEU A 330 12.57 3.77 -0.63
C LEU A 330 13.37 2.46 -0.69
N SER A 331 14.70 2.54 -0.60
CA SER A 331 15.59 1.37 -0.58
C SER A 331 15.25 0.41 0.57
N ARG A 332 15.04 0.91 1.78
CA ARG A 332 14.71 0.10 2.96
C ARG A 332 13.31 -0.50 2.92
N LEU A 333 12.37 0.18 2.24
CA LEU A 333 11.07 -0.36 1.86
C LEU A 333 11.12 -1.21 0.60
N GLY A 334 12.29 -1.55 0.05
CA GLY A 334 12.47 -2.44 -1.11
C GLY A 334 11.91 -1.88 -2.42
N ILE A 335 11.85 -0.55 -2.55
CA ILE A 335 11.47 0.15 -3.78
C ILE A 335 12.74 0.66 -4.48
N ASP A 336 12.98 0.14 -5.68
CA ASP A 336 14.06 0.61 -6.54
C ASP A 336 13.75 2.02 -7.05
N SER A 337 14.74 2.91 -7.01
CA SER A 337 14.63 4.28 -7.48
C SER A 337 15.87 4.70 -8.27
N GLN A 338 15.67 5.48 -9.33
CA GLN A 338 16.75 6.20 -10.00
C GLN A 338 17.05 7.47 -9.20
N ASN A 339 18.22 7.55 -8.57
CA ASN A 339 18.57 8.66 -7.69
C ASN A 339 19.49 9.65 -8.41
N ALA A 340 19.00 10.84 -8.66
CA ALA A 340 19.76 11.96 -9.20
C ALA A 340 20.25 12.83 -8.04
N LEU A 341 21.34 12.40 -7.39
CA LEU A 341 21.96 13.07 -6.24
C LEU A 341 23.36 13.56 -6.63
N PRO A 342 23.59 14.84 -6.95
CA PRO A 342 24.92 15.29 -7.36
C PRO A 342 25.99 15.01 -6.30
N ILE A 343 26.98 14.18 -6.63
CA ILE A 343 28.12 13.87 -5.77
C ILE A 343 29.41 14.42 -6.39
N GLY A 344 30.13 15.23 -5.63
CA GLY A 344 31.36 15.89 -6.05
C GLY A 344 32.64 15.11 -5.70
N GLN A 345 33.72 15.87 -5.52
CA GLN A 345 35.00 15.43 -4.99
C GLN A 345 35.39 16.27 -3.77
N GLY A 346 35.78 15.59 -2.69
CA GLY A 346 36.18 16.23 -1.44
C GLY A 346 35.76 15.39 -0.24
N THR A 347 36.09 15.88 0.95
CA THR A 347 35.86 15.17 2.22
C THR A 347 34.38 14.86 2.41
N TRP A 348 33.49 15.81 2.11
CA TRP A 348 32.05 15.62 2.32
C TRP A 348 31.45 14.66 1.29
N ALA A 349 31.86 14.78 0.02
CA ALA A 349 31.48 13.87 -1.04
C ALA A 349 31.95 12.43 -0.76
N ASP A 350 33.14 12.24 -0.19
CA ASP A 350 33.66 10.92 0.19
C ASP A 350 32.84 10.29 1.33
N ILE A 351 32.45 11.08 2.34
CA ILE A 351 31.57 10.60 3.41
C ILE A 351 30.20 10.19 2.85
N ILE A 352 29.60 11.01 1.98
CA ILE A 352 28.32 10.71 1.34
C ILE A 352 28.42 9.44 0.48
N ARG A 353 29.47 9.32 -0.35
CA ARG A 353 29.68 8.16 -1.23
C ARG A 353 29.80 6.86 -0.44
N ASN A 354 30.57 6.88 0.64
CA ASN A 354 30.70 5.73 1.54
C ASN A 354 29.36 5.34 2.20
N SER A 355 28.49 6.31 2.47
CA SER A 355 27.15 6.03 3.01
C SER A 355 26.22 5.43 1.96
N LEU A 356 26.19 6.01 0.75
CA LEU A 356 25.44 5.48 -0.38
C LEU A 356 25.81 4.01 -0.65
N GLU A 357 27.09 3.67 -0.67
CA GLU A 357 27.56 2.29 -0.82
C GLU A 357 27.07 1.36 0.29
N LYS A 358 27.13 1.79 1.56
CA LYS A 358 26.62 1.01 2.71
C LYS A 358 25.11 0.77 2.64
N GLN A 359 24.35 1.76 2.16
CA GLN A 359 22.91 1.68 1.98
C GLN A 359 22.51 1.01 0.65
N GLN A 360 23.50 0.62 -0.17
CA GLN A 360 23.31 0.05 -1.51
C GLN A 360 22.54 0.98 -2.47
N ILE A 361 22.66 2.28 -2.28
CA ILE A 361 22.06 3.32 -3.12
C ILE A 361 23.10 3.81 -4.13
N ARG A 362 22.69 3.99 -5.38
CA ARG A 362 23.53 4.57 -6.43
C ARG A 362 22.99 5.92 -6.83
N SER A 363 23.88 6.88 -7.03
CA SER A 363 23.55 8.14 -7.70
C SER A 363 23.91 8.05 -9.18
N GLU A 364 23.07 8.66 -10.04
CA GLU A 364 23.35 8.82 -11.47
C GLU A 364 24.25 10.03 -11.76
N ILE A 365 24.45 10.93 -10.78
CA ILE A 365 25.13 12.21 -11.00
C ILE A 365 26.42 12.27 -10.20
N HIS A 366 27.53 12.31 -10.93
CA HIS A 366 28.87 12.48 -10.41
C HIS A 366 29.57 13.64 -11.11
N THR A 367 30.38 14.39 -10.37
CA THR A 367 31.19 15.49 -10.91
C THR A 367 32.55 15.53 -10.26
N ASP A 368 33.56 15.89 -11.06
CA ASP A 368 34.93 16.08 -10.60
C ASP A 368 35.17 17.49 -10.04
N ALA A 369 34.15 18.34 -10.05
CA ALA A 369 34.24 19.74 -9.63
C ALA A 369 33.50 19.99 -8.31
N GLY A 370 34.22 20.45 -7.29
CA GLY A 370 33.68 20.91 -6.01
C GLY A 370 33.25 19.78 -5.06
N ASP A 371 33.07 20.14 -3.79
CA ASP A 371 32.58 19.22 -2.75
C ASP A 371 31.06 19.36 -2.55
N ASN A 372 30.44 18.39 -1.89
CA ASN A 372 29.05 18.47 -1.47
C ASN A 372 28.84 19.55 -0.40
N GLY A 373 27.66 20.16 -0.40
CA GLY A 373 27.27 21.15 0.60
C GLY A 373 27.14 20.57 2.00
N TRP A 374 27.20 21.44 2.99
CA TRP A 374 27.05 21.08 4.39
C TRP A 374 26.36 22.18 5.18
N CYS A 375 25.65 21.79 6.23
CA CYS A 375 24.93 22.68 7.14
C CYS A 375 25.52 22.59 8.54
N LEU A 376 25.85 23.74 9.12
CA LEU A 376 26.17 23.86 10.54
C LEU A 376 24.86 24.11 11.30
N ALA A 377 24.50 23.20 12.20
CA ALA A 377 23.41 23.36 13.15
C ALA A 377 23.99 23.68 14.53
N LEU A 378 23.78 24.91 15.00
CA LEU A 378 24.12 25.31 16.36
C LEU A 378 22.95 25.01 17.30
N VAL A 379 23.21 24.26 18.36
CA VAL A 379 22.22 23.90 19.37
C VAL A 379 22.47 24.71 20.64
N GLU A 380 21.49 25.51 21.05
CA GLU A 380 21.54 26.30 22.28
C GLU A 380 21.08 25.47 23.51
N PRO A 381 21.35 25.90 24.76
CA PRO A 381 21.00 25.11 25.95
C PRO A 381 19.50 24.84 26.15
N ASP A 382 18.63 25.64 25.49
CA ASP A 382 17.18 25.43 25.45
C ASP A 382 16.74 24.39 24.41
N GLY A 383 17.67 23.91 23.58
CA GLY A 383 17.45 22.93 22.53
C GLY A 383 17.07 23.52 21.17
N GLU A 384 16.93 24.86 21.07
CA GLU A 384 16.67 25.53 19.79
C GLU A 384 17.86 25.43 18.85
N ARG A 385 17.58 25.42 17.55
CA ARG A 385 18.58 25.18 16.50
C ARG A 385 18.64 26.31 15.49
N THR A 386 19.86 26.83 15.27
CA THR A 386 20.14 27.79 14.21
C THR A 386 20.99 27.15 13.11
N PHE A 387 20.57 27.31 11.86
CA PHE A 387 21.19 26.65 10.71
C PHE A 387 21.95 27.63 9.82
N MET A 388 23.18 27.27 9.44
CA MET A 388 24.01 27.98 8.46
C MET A 388 24.50 27.01 7.41
N SER A 389 24.11 27.20 6.15
CA SER A 389 24.39 26.24 5.07
C SER A 389 25.42 26.76 4.07
N PHE A 390 26.41 25.92 3.77
CA PHE A 390 27.34 26.06 2.66
C PHE A 390 26.82 25.24 1.49
N ARG A 391 26.58 25.91 0.36
CA ARG A 391 26.13 25.26 -0.86
C ARG A 391 27.30 24.60 -1.57
N GLY A 392 27.11 23.38 -2.03
CA GLY A 392 28.06 22.62 -2.84
C GLY A 392 27.51 22.25 -4.21
N VAL A 393 27.95 21.09 -4.71
CA VAL A 393 27.58 20.55 -6.03
C VAL A 393 26.09 20.27 -6.20
N GLU A 394 25.34 20.07 -5.12
CA GLU A 394 23.89 19.82 -5.12
C GLU A 394 23.04 20.98 -5.66
N HIS A 395 23.64 22.17 -5.80
CA HIS A 395 23.01 23.34 -6.41
C HIS A 395 23.46 23.61 -7.86
N GLN A 396 24.39 22.81 -8.41
CA GLN A 396 25.02 23.04 -9.71
C GLN A 396 24.36 22.27 -10.85
N TRP A 397 23.03 22.17 -10.81
CA TRP A 397 22.24 21.52 -11.85
C TRP A 397 22.52 22.11 -13.23
N ASN A 398 22.78 21.24 -14.20
CA ASN A 398 23.09 21.60 -15.57
C ASN A 398 22.41 20.64 -16.56
N GLN A 399 22.30 21.05 -17.82
CA GLN A 399 21.57 20.31 -18.85
C GLN A 399 22.17 18.92 -19.09
N ALA A 400 23.51 18.78 -19.06
CA ALA A 400 24.16 17.50 -19.32
C ALA A 400 23.81 16.44 -18.27
N TRP A 401 23.67 16.82 -17.00
CA TRP A 401 23.20 15.90 -15.96
C TRP A 401 21.75 15.46 -16.18
N LEU A 402 20.89 16.38 -16.61
CA LEU A 402 19.48 16.09 -16.86
C LEU A 402 19.27 15.22 -18.11
N ASP A 403 20.06 15.46 -19.16
CA ASP A 403 20.05 14.67 -20.40
C ASP A 403 20.51 13.22 -20.20
N ALA A 404 21.30 12.97 -19.15
CA ALA A 404 21.76 11.62 -18.79
C ALA A 404 20.67 10.79 -18.09
N LEU A 405 19.62 11.42 -17.55
CA LEU A 405 18.55 10.72 -16.85
C LEU A 405 17.55 10.13 -17.84
N VAL A 406 17.24 8.83 -17.67
CA VAL A 406 16.24 8.12 -18.48
C VAL A 406 14.94 7.99 -17.70
N ILE A 407 14.01 8.92 -17.92
CA ILE A 407 12.72 8.94 -17.24
C ILE A 407 11.67 8.18 -18.07
N ALA A 408 11.22 7.03 -17.58
CA ALA A 408 10.18 6.24 -18.24
C ALA A 408 8.78 6.88 -18.04
N PRO A 409 7.83 6.68 -18.98
CA PRO A 409 6.45 7.08 -18.77
C PRO A 409 5.83 6.42 -17.53
N GLY A 410 5.02 7.18 -16.78
CA GLY A 410 4.39 6.77 -15.53
C GLY A 410 5.25 7.03 -14.28
N THR A 411 6.48 7.53 -14.43
CA THR A 411 7.43 7.75 -13.30
C THR A 411 6.88 8.73 -12.27
N LEU A 412 7.06 8.40 -10.99
CA LEU A 412 6.94 9.31 -9.85
C LEU A 412 8.27 10.05 -9.68
N LEU A 413 8.28 11.37 -9.92
CA LEU A 413 9.49 12.18 -9.87
C LEU A 413 9.47 13.06 -8.62
N SER A 414 10.32 12.76 -7.64
CA SER A 414 10.46 13.53 -6.42
C SER A 414 11.39 14.72 -6.60
N LEU A 415 10.94 15.92 -6.20
CA LEU A 415 11.76 17.13 -6.10
C LEU A 415 11.52 17.81 -4.75
N SER A 416 12.51 18.56 -4.26
CA SER A 416 12.36 19.42 -3.08
C SER A 416 12.32 20.90 -3.44
N GLY A 417 11.62 21.69 -2.63
CA GLY A 417 11.63 23.15 -2.72
C GLY A 417 13.02 23.77 -2.58
N TYR A 418 13.98 23.11 -1.91
CA TYR A 418 15.38 23.57 -1.88
C TYR A 418 16.02 23.66 -3.28
N GLN A 419 15.69 22.73 -4.18
CA GLN A 419 16.14 22.79 -5.57
C GLN A 419 15.31 23.79 -6.38
N LEU A 420 13.99 23.87 -6.13
CA LEU A 420 13.07 24.75 -6.87
C LEU A 420 13.12 26.23 -6.47
N ALA A 421 13.71 26.56 -5.33
CA ALA A 421 14.04 27.93 -4.92
C ALA A 421 15.51 28.29 -5.20
N GLY A 422 16.31 27.35 -5.67
CA GLY A 422 17.75 27.52 -5.92
C GLY A 422 18.08 28.14 -7.29
N PRO A 423 19.37 28.43 -7.55
CA PRO A 423 19.82 28.99 -8.83
C PRO A 423 19.49 28.13 -10.07
N GLY A 424 19.38 26.81 -9.89
CA GLY A 424 19.03 25.86 -10.96
C GLY A 424 17.53 25.69 -11.21
N ALA A 425 16.66 26.42 -10.50
CA ALA A 425 15.22 26.17 -10.53
C ALA A 425 14.60 26.34 -11.93
N GLU A 426 14.96 27.38 -12.67
CA GLU A 426 14.46 27.63 -14.03
C GLU A 426 14.86 26.51 -15.02
N LEU A 427 16.04 25.91 -14.82
CA LEU A 427 16.48 24.76 -15.61
C LEU A 427 15.65 23.53 -15.26
N LEU A 428 15.51 23.23 -13.98
CA LEU A 428 14.75 22.07 -13.49
C LEU A 428 13.28 22.12 -13.89
N VAL A 429 12.64 23.29 -13.82
CA VAL A 429 11.23 23.45 -14.22
C VAL A 429 11.07 23.27 -15.73
N ARG A 430 11.97 23.83 -16.56
CA ARG A 430 11.92 23.59 -18.01
C ARG A 430 12.10 22.12 -18.38
N TRP A 431 13.00 21.42 -17.67
CA TRP A 431 13.18 19.99 -17.85
C TRP A 431 11.91 19.23 -17.42
N LEU A 432 11.34 19.54 -16.26
CA LEU A 432 10.09 18.96 -15.77
C LEU A 432 8.94 19.10 -16.79
N GLU A 433 8.77 20.29 -17.37
CA GLU A 433 7.76 20.57 -18.40
C GLU A 433 7.95 19.75 -19.68
N SER A 434 9.17 19.31 -19.97
CA SER A 434 9.49 18.52 -21.17
C SER A 434 9.18 17.03 -21.04
N LEU A 435 9.00 16.53 -19.81
CA LEU A 435 8.82 15.10 -19.54
C LEU A 435 7.38 14.65 -19.81
N PRO A 436 7.14 13.70 -20.74
CA PRO A 436 5.79 13.22 -21.03
C PRO A 436 5.33 12.19 -19.99
N ASN A 437 4.07 12.33 -19.55
CA ASN A 437 3.38 11.33 -18.73
C ASN A 437 4.13 10.97 -17.43
N ILE A 438 4.53 11.97 -16.66
CA ILE A 438 5.11 11.79 -15.32
C ILE A 438 4.14 12.29 -14.24
N THR A 439 4.40 11.93 -12.98
CA THR A 439 3.73 12.54 -11.82
C THR A 439 4.79 13.13 -10.90
N PRO A 440 4.95 14.47 -10.87
CA PRO A 440 5.85 15.09 -9.93
C PRO A 440 5.30 14.94 -8.50
N PHE A 441 6.17 14.65 -7.54
CA PHE A 441 5.90 14.70 -6.12
C PHE A 441 6.84 15.76 -5.52
N ILE A 442 6.28 16.81 -4.91
CA ILE A 442 7.05 17.95 -4.45
C ILE A 442 6.79 18.20 -2.98
N ASP A 443 7.84 18.06 -2.17
CA ASP A 443 7.86 18.62 -0.81
C ASP A 443 8.58 19.97 -0.89
N PHE A 444 7.81 21.06 -0.82
CA PHE A 444 8.38 22.40 -0.94
C PHE A 444 9.23 22.77 0.28
N GLY A 445 9.00 22.12 1.42
CA GLY A 445 9.65 22.49 2.66
C GLY A 445 9.47 23.98 3.00
N PRO A 446 10.37 24.55 3.82
CA PRO A 446 10.29 25.96 4.21
C PRO A 446 10.54 26.94 3.05
N ARG A 447 10.78 26.43 1.84
CA ARG A 447 11.14 27.23 0.65
C ARG A 447 9.95 27.57 -0.23
N ILE A 448 8.72 27.16 0.12
CA ILE A 448 7.54 27.44 -0.71
C ILE A 448 7.34 28.95 -0.97
N ALA A 449 7.58 29.79 0.05
CA ALA A 449 7.47 31.25 -0.06
C ALA A 449 8.62 31.90 -0.86
N ASP A 450 9.76 31.20 -0.99
CA ASP A 450 10.93 31.68 -1.73
C ASP A 450 10.78 31.49 -3.25
N ILE A 451 9.79 30.70 -3.70
CA ILE A 451 9.54 30.42 -5.12
C ILE A 451 8.75 31.56 -5.77
N PRO A 452 9.28 32.21 -6.83
CA PRO A 452 8.56 33.27 -7.53
C PRO A 452 7.23 32.79 -8.11
N GLN A 453 6.18 33.60 -7.99
CA GLN A 453 4.82 33.27 -8.48
C GLN A 453 4.76 32.78 -9.95
N PRO A 454 5.48 33.39 -10.92
CA PRO A 454 5.50 32.88 -12.29
C PRO A 454 6.08 31.45 -12.41
N LEU A 455 7.07 31.12 -11.58
CA LEU A 455 7.68 29.80 -11.55
C LEU A 455 6.77 28.78 -10.85
N LEU A 456 6.15 29.17 -9.73
CA LEU A 456 5.17 28.35 -9.03
C LEU A 456 3.99 27.99 -9.96
N ALA A 457 3.48 28.95 -10.74
CA ALA A 457 2.39 28.70 -11.68
C ALA A 457 2.75 27.62 -12.72
N ARG A 458 3.99 27.62 -13.22
CA ARG A 458 4.52 26.61 -14.15
C ARG A 458 4.67 25.24 -13.48
N ILE A 459 5.23 25.21 -12.28
CA ILE A 459 5.33 23.99 -11.47
C ILE A 459 3.93 23.37 -11.26
N MET A 460 2.94 24.17 -10.86
CA MET A 460 1.57 23.70 -10.61
C MET A 460 0.84 23.29 -11.90
N ALA A 461 1.23 23.82 -13.07
CA ALA A 461 0.70 23.38 -14.36
C ALA A 461 1.08 21.93 -14.68
N CYS A 462 2.22 21.44 -14.15
CA CYS A 462 2.62 20.03 -14.23
C CYS A 462 1.82 19.10 -13.30
N LYS A 463 0.83 19.62 -12.57
CA LYS A 463 -0.05 18.87 -11.65
C LYS A 463 0.70 18.00 -10.63
N PRO A 464 1.66 18.56 -9.87
CA PRO A 464 2.37 17.81 -8.85
C PRO A 464 1.42 17.35 -7.74
N ILE A 465 1.77 16.21 -7.11
CA ILE A 465 1.34 15.89 -5.75
C ILE A 465 2.21 16.71 -4.82
N VAL A 466 1.61 17.50 -3.94
CA VAL A 466 2.34 18.42 -3.05
C VAL A 466 2.25 17.94 -1.60
N SER A 467 3.39 17.91 -0.90
CA SER A 467 3.49 17.63 0.54
C SER A 467 3.90 18.91 1.25
N LEU A 468 3.13 19.28 2.28
CA LEU A 468 3.38 20.42 3.16
C LEU A 468 3.32 19.99 4.62
N ASN A 469 4.07 20.67 5.49
CA ASN A 469 3.81 20.64 6.94
C ASN A 469 2.82 21.74 7.38
N ARG A 470 2.53 21.81 8.67
CA ARG A 470 1.63 22.81 9.27
C ARG A 470 2.04 24.26 9.00
N GLN A 471 3.34 24.58 9.07
CA GLN A 471 3.84 25.95 8.86
C GLN A 471 3.70 26.37 7.40
N GLU A 472 4.02 25.46 6.48
CA GLU A 472 3.90 25.67 5.04
C GLU A 472 2.43 25.76 4.62
N ALA A 473 1.55 24.98 5.23
CA ALA A 473 0.11 25.07 5.02
C ALA A 473 -0.46 26.42 5.47
N ALA A 474 0.05 27.03 6.54
CA ALA A 474 -0.36 28.36 6.96
C ALA A 474 0.00 29.44 5.92
N ILE A 475 1.18 29.36 5.30
CA ILE A 475 1.57 30.25 4.19
C ILE A 475 0.60 30.10 3.01
N VAL A 476 0.26 28.86 2.66
CA VAL A 476 -0.70 28.58 1.59
C VAL A 476 -2.11 29.05 1.94
N ALA A 477 -2.50 28.96 3.21
CA ALA A 477 -3.81 29.43 3.68
C ALA A 477 -3.97 30.94 3.45
N GLU A 478 -2.92 31.73 3.74
CA GLU A 478 -2.90 33.16 3.46
C GLU A 478 -3.08 33.45 1.95
N TRP A 479 -2.44 32.68 1.08
CA TRP A 479 -2.57 32.84 -0.38
C TRP A 479 -3.96 32.53 -0.91
N LEU A 480 -4.66 31.62 -0.23
CA LEU A 480 -5.97 31.14 -0.61
C LEU A 480 -7.11 31.86 0.13
N ASP A 481 -6.79 32.81 1.01
CA ASP A 481 -7.75 33.56 1.84
C ASP A 481 -8.66 32.63 2.67
N VAL A 482 -8.04 31.64 3.34
CA VAL A 482 -8.70 30.67 4.22
C VAL A 482 -8.04 30.65 5.59
N ASP A 483 -8.81 30.26 6.61
CA ASP A 483 -8.33 30.11 7.98
C ASP A 483 -7.21 29.05 8.04
N PRO A 484 -5.99 29.38 8.53
CA PRO A 484 -4.88 28.45 8.64
C PRO A 484 -5.16 27.25 9.57
N GLU A 485 -6.11 27.35 10.50
CA GLU A 485 -6.50 26.24 11.37
C GLU A 485 -7.49 25.27 10.67
N ASN A 486 -8.13 25.71 9.59
CA ASN A 486 -9.10 24.89 8.86
C ASN A 486 -8.44 24.14 7.69
N ILE A 487 -7.74 23.06 8.03
CA ILE A 487 -6.97 22.27 7.05
C ILE A 487 -7.85 21.68 5.94
N GLU A 488 -9.09 21.28 6.25
CA GLU A 488 -10.04 20.82 5.23
C GLU A 488 -10.34 21.92 4.19
N ALA A 489 -10.56 23.16 4.65
CA ALA A 489 -10.79 24.30 3.76
C ALA A 489 -9.56 24.60 2.89
N ILE A 490 -8.34 24.54 3.46
CA ILE A 490 -7.09 24.67 2.70
C ILE A 490 -7.02 23.61 1.59
N CYS A 491 -7.26 22.34 1.92
CA CYS A 491 -7.27 21.23 0.97
C CYS A 491 -8.27 21.45 -0.18
N ARG A 492 -9.50 21.85 0.15
CA ARG A 492 -10.54 22.11 -0.87
C ARG A 492 -10.21 23.32 -1.75
N ALA A 493 -9.74 24.41 -1.16
CA ALA A 493 -9.34 25.62 -1.88
C ALA A 493 -8.13 25.37 -2.79
N TRP A 494 -7.15 24.61 -2.31
CA TRP A 494 -5.99 24.19 -3.09
C TRP A 494 -6.37 23.37 -4.32
N LEU A 495 -7.21 22.34 -4.13
CA LEU A 495 -7.71 21.53 -5.24
C LEU A 495 -8.50 22.36 -6.25
N ALA A 496 -9.35 23.28 -5.78
CA ALA A 496 -10.09 24.18 -6.67
C ALA A 496 -9.18 25.11 -7.47
N ARG A 497 -8.11 25.63 -6.85
CA ARG A 497 -7.19 26.60 -7.46
C ARG A 497 -6.20 25.98 -8.43
N TYR A 498 -5.65 24.82 -8.08
CA TYR A 498 -4.53 24.20 -8.81
C TYR A 498 -4.88 22.87 -9.45
N GLY A 499 -5.93 22.17 -8.99
CA GLY A 499 -6.27 20.81 -9.45
C GLY A 499 -5.17 19.79 -9.19
N SER A 500 -4.33 20.04 -8.18
CA SER A 500 -3.17 19.23 -7.79
C SER A 500 -3.44 18.54 -6.46
N PRO A 501 -3.09 17.26 -6.29
CA PRO A 501 -3.22 16.61 -4.99
C PRO A 501 -2.37 17.29 -3.92
N LEU A 502 -2.87 17.29 -2.68
CA LEU A 502 -2.23 17.92 -1.52
C LEU A 502 -2.18 16.94 -0.34
N ILE A 503 -1.06 16.95 0.35
CA ILE A 503 -0.84 16.29 1.65
C ILE A 503 -0.44 17.38 2.63
N VAL A 504 -1.11 17.46 3.78
CA VAL A 504 -0.75 18.36 4.88
C VAL A 504 -0.44 17.54 6.12
N ARG A 505 0.84 17.48 6.48
CA ARG A 505 1.37 16.75 7.64
C ARG A 505 1.17 17.58 8.91
N LEU A 506 0.53 16.99 9.91
CA LEU A 506 0.13 17.64 11.17
C LEU A 506 0.75 16.95 12.40
N ASP A 507 1.96 16.41 12.24
CA ASP A 507 2.71 15.74 13.31
C ASP A 507 1.90 14.61 13.96
N LYS A 508 1.71 14.65 15.28
CA LYS A 508 0.94 13.66 16.05
C LYS A 508 -0.54 13.59 15.68
N ASP A 509 -1.06 14.56 14.93
CA ASP A 509 -2.47 14.60 14.52
C ASP A 509 -2.70 13.92 13.15
N GLY A 510 -1.64 13.31 12.58
CA GLY A 510 -1.71 12.57 11.32
C GLY A 510 -1.46 13.45 10.10
N ALA A 511 -2.13 13.16 9.00
CA ALA A 511 -1.98 13.94 7.77
C ALA A 511 -3.30 14.05 7.01
N TRP A 512 -3.66 15.26 6.58
CA TRP A 512 -4.74 15.45 5.63
C TRP A 512 -4.27 15.15 4.22
N PHE A 513 -5.16 14.60 3.40
CA PHE A 513 -4.93 14.38 1.99
C PHE A 513 -6.12 14.88 1.17
N ALA A 514 -5.84 15.30 -0.06
CA ALA A 514 -6.82 15.84 -0.97
C ALA A 514 -6.45 15.49 -2.41
N ASP A 515 -7.34 14.83 -3.14
CA ASP A 515 -7.21 14.54 -4.57
C ASP A 515 -8.57 14.59 -5.29
N SER A 516 -8.64 14.09 -6.53
CA SER A 516 -9.90 14.01 -7.27
C SER A 516 -10.94 13.05 -6.67
N GLY A 517 -10.51 12.13 -5.81
CA GLY A 517 -11.37 11.17 -5.11
C GLY A 517 -12.00 11.74 -3.83
N GLY A 518 -11.41 12.77 -3.23
CA GLY A 518 -11.99 13.46 -2.09
C GLY A 518 -10.95 14.15 -1.20
N VAL A 519 -11.41 14.56 -0.02
CA VAL A 519 -10.58 15.14 1.05
C VAL A 519 -10.82 14.31 2.31
N GLY A 520 -9.76 13.96 3.02
CA GLY A 520 -9.82 13.14 4.23
C GLY A 520 -8.57 13.25 5.09
N ILE A 521 -8.56 12.51 6.19
CA ILE A 521 -7.44 12.44 7.14
C ILE A 521 -6.95 10.99 7.24
N ALA A 522 -5.64 10.81 7.07
CA ALA A 522 -4.94 9.58 7.41
C ALA A 522 -4.51 9.68 8.88
N ALA A 523 -4.95 8.71 9.69
CA ALA A 523 -4.67 8.68 11.12
C ALA A 523 -3.15 8.60 11.42
N PRO A 524 -2.70 9.18 12.55
CA PRO A 524 -1.33 9.03 13.02
C PRO A 524 -1.07 7.63 13.56
N PHE A 525 0.20 7.24 13.63
CA PHE A 525 0.66 6.07 14.36
C PHE A 525 1.34 6.51 15.66
N PRO A 526 0.92 6.04 16.84
CA PRO A 526 1.49 6.47 18.11
C PRO A 526 2.94 6.02 18.28
N THR A 527 3.79 6.89 18.82
CA THR A 527 5.20 6.58 19.11
C THR A 527 5.74 7.50 20.21
N SER A 528 6.83 7.10 20.87
CA SER A 528 7.59 7.97 21.78
C SER A 528 8.59 8.81 20.98
N VAL A 529 8.49 10.14 21.04
CA VAL A 529 9.37 11.04 20.28
C VAL A 529 10.80 11.02 20.84
N VAL A 530 11.76 10.63 19.99
CA VAL A 530 13.21 10.62 20.27
C VAL A 530 13.93 11.71 19.47
N ASP A 531 13.69 11.77 18.16
CA ASP A 531 14.31 12.75 17.26
C ASP A 531 13.40 13.00 16.05
N THR A 532 13.08 14.25 15.73
CA THR A 532 12.17 14.59 14.63
C THR A 532 12.89 14.84 13.30
N ILE A 533 14.23 14.80 13.29
CA ILE A 533 15.03 14.97 12.06
C ILE A 533 14.63 13.89 11.04
N GLY A 534 14.42 14.30 9.78
CA GLY A 534 14.11 13.38 8.69
C GLY A 534 12.68 12.83 8.70
N ALA A 535 11.83 13.20 9.65
CA ALA A 535 10.44 12.72 9.71
C ALA A 535 9.62 13.09 8.47
N GLY A 536 9.77 14.34 7.98
CA GLY A 536 9.10 14.79 6.76
C GLY A 536 9.59 14.08 5.49
N ASP A 537 10.91 13.93 5.36
CA ASP A 537 11.51 13.23 4.21
C ASP A 537 11.13 11.74 4.21
N SER A 538 11.10 11.12 5.39
CA SER A 538 10.71 9.72 5.55
C SER A 538 9.22 9.52 5.31
N HIS A 539 8.37 10.47 5.72
CA HIS A 539 6.96 10.49 5.32
C HIS A 539 6.84 10.55 3.79
N ALA A 540 7.54 11.48 3.14
CA ALA A 540 7.55 11.59 1.68
C ALA A 540 8.03 10.30 1.00
N GLY A 541 9.09 9.67 1.53
CA GLY A 541 9.60 8.38 1.05
C GLY A 541 8.58 7.24 1.21
N GLY A 542 7.90 7.14 2.36
CA GLY A 542 6.85 6.16 2.60
C GLY A 542 5.65 6.38 1.67
N THR A 543 5.20 7.62 1.48
CA THR A 543 4.14 7.94 0.54
C THR A 543 4.53 7.63 -0.90
N LEU A 544 5.74 7.98 -1.32
CA LEU A 544 6.26 7.61 -2.65
C LEU A 544 6.30 6.08 -2.83
N ALA A 545 6.66 5.32 -1.80
CA ALA A 545 6.68 3.87 -1.84
C ALA A 545 5.28 3.27 -2.07
N GLY A 546 4.26 3.78 -1.36
CA GLY A 546 2.86 3.37 -1.56
C GLY A 546 2.32 3.76 -2.94
N LEU A 547 2.57 5.00 -3.38
CA LEU A 547 2.19 5.45 -4.72
C LEU A 547 2.89 4.65 -5.82
N ALA A 548 4.16 4.29 -5.62
CA ALA A 548 4.91 3.45 -6.54
C ALA A 548 4.30 2.06 -6.64
N ALA A 549 3.78 1.52 -5.53
CA ALA A 549 3.04 0.26 -5.49
C ALA A 549 1.60 0.35 -6.06
N GLY A 550 1.18 1.53 -6.54
CA GLY A 550 -0.14 1.74 -7.15
C GLY A 550 -1.27 1.99 -6.15
N TRP A 551 -0.95 2.28 -4.89
CA TRP A 551 -1.94 2.55 -3.85
C TRP A 551 -2.63 3.89 -4.06
N ARG A 552 -3.84 4.04 -3.49
CA ARG A 552 -4.54 5.33 -3.46
C ARG A 552 -3.76 6.32 -2.59
N LEU A 553 -3.98 7.62 -2.79
CA LEU A 553 -3.27 8.66 -2.03
C LEU A 553 -3.44 8.48 -0.51
N GLU A 554 -4.67 8.21 -0.06
CA GLU A 554 -5.01 7.89 1.34
C GLU A 554 -4.10 6.81 1.94
N GLU A 555 -4.02 5.66 1.26
CA GLU A 555 -3.25 4.49 1.69
C GLU A 555 -1.74 4.78 1.69
N ALA A 556 -1.26 5.51 0.67
CA ALA A 556 0.12 5.92 0.58
C ALA A 556 0.49 6.94 1.68
N VAL A 557 -0.40 7.87 2.03
CA VAL A 557 -0.20 8.81 3.13
C VAL A 557 -0.19 8.06 4.47
N SER A 558 -1.06 7.06 4.65
CA SER A 558 -1.03 6.21 5.84
C SER A 558 0.32 5.48 5.99
N LEU A 559 0.91 4.97 4.89
CA LEU A 559 2.26 4.41 4.92
C LEU A 559 3.32 5.47 5.28
N GLY A 560 3.18 6.68 4.74
CA GLY A 560 4.00 7.83 5.11
C GLY A 560 3.96 8.11 6.62
N ASN A 561 2.77 8.13 7.22
CA ASN A 561 2.58 8.31 8.66
C ASN A 561 3.26 7.19 9.47
N ALA A 562 3.11 5.94 9.06
CA ALA A 562 3.71 4.79 9.75
C ALA A 562 5.24 4.86 9.74
N VAL A 563 5.82 5.15 8.58
CA VAL A 563 7.26 5.30 8.39
C VAL A 563 7.81 6.48 9.19
N ALA A 564 7.13 7.63 9.13
CA ALA A 564 7.53 8.82 9.89
C ALA A 564 7.46 8.58 11.40
N SER A 565 6.42 7.90 11.88
CA SER A 565 6.27 7.52 13.29
C SER A 565 7.42 6.61 13.77
N TYR A 566 7.83 5.64 12.94
CA TYR A 566 9.01 4.82 13.24
C TYR A 566 10.27 5.69 13.35
N VAL A 567 10.51 6.57 12.38
CA VAL A 567 11.69 7.45 12.34
C VAL A 567 11.75 8.36 13.55
N VAL A 568 10.62 8.97 13.91
CA VAL A 568 10.51 9.86 15.08
C VAL A 568 10.83 9.13 16.40
N GLY A 569 10.60 7.81 16.45
CA GLY A 569 10.93 6.95 17.59
C GLY A 569 12.40 6.53 17.69
N HIS A 570 13.25 6.94 16.75
CA HIS A 570 14.66 6.58 16.69
C HIS A 570 15.53 7.82 16.53
N ARG A 571 16.84 7.69 16.78
CA ARG A 571 17.79 8.80 16.67
C ARG A 571 18.33 8.91 15.25
N GLY A 572 18.38 10.13 14.70
CA GLY A 572 18.92 10.42 13.36
C GLY A 572 17.89 10.31 12.23
N GLY A 573 18.08 11.07 11.15
CA GLY A 573 17.12 11.17 10.03
C GLY A 573 17.21 10.08 8.96
N ASP A 574 18.21 9.20 9.01
CA ASP A 574 18.47 8.11 8.07
C ASP A 574 18.02 6.73 8.58
N CYS A 575 17.19 6.72 9.63
CA CYS A 575 16.82 5.52 10.38
C CYS A 575 15.53 4.83 9.90
N ALA A 576 15.01 5.17 8.71
CA ALA A 576 13.78 4.60 8.15
C ALA A 576 13.74 3.06 8.28
N PRO A 577 12.58 2.44 8.58
CA PRO A 577 12.51 1.01 8.85
C PRO A 577 12.71 0.19 7.57
N LYS A 578 13.25 -1.03 7.72
CA LYS A 578 13.03 -2.09 6.73
C LYS A 578 11.60 -2.61 6.83
N ARG A 579 11.06 -3.21 5.76
CA ARG A 579 9.69 -3.77 5.74
C ARG A 579 9.33 -4.58 7.00
N ALA A 580 10.13 -5.59 7.34
CA ALA A 580 9.90 -6.43 8.52
C ALA A 580 9.91 -5.64 9.85
N GLN A 581 10.72 -4.59 9.94
CA GLN A 581 10.76 -3.73 11.14
C GLN A 581 9.50 -2.87 11.23
N LEU A 582 9.00 -2.38 10.10
CA LEU A 582 7.77 -1.61 10.04
C LEU A 582 6.57 -2.50 10.37
N GLU A 583 6.48 -3.69 9.79
CA GLU A 583 5.45 -4.69 10.10
C GLU A 583 5.42 -5.02 11.59
N GLN A 584 6.59 -5.30 12.19
CA GLN A 584 6.70 -5.55 13.63
C GLN A 584 6.28 -4.34 14.48
N ALA A 585 6.69 -3.12 14.09
CA ALA A 585 6.32 -1.91 14.81
C ALA A 585 4.80 -1.64 14.75
N LEU A 586 4.16 -1.92 13.62
CA LEU A 586 2.72 -1.79 13.45
C LEU A 586 1.95 -2.80 14.30
N LEU A 587 2.40 -4.06 14.35
CA LEU A 587 1.80 -5.09 15.21
C LEU A 587 1.89 -4.73 16.71
N LEU A 588 3.01 -4.18 17.16
CA LEU A 588 3.22 -3.77 18.56
C LEU A 588 2.49 -2.47 18.94
N ALA A 589 2.17 -1.63 17.97
CA ALA A 589 1.40 -0.41 18.20
C ALA A 589 -0.06 -0.73 18.56
N ASP A 590 -0.62 -1.83 18.04
CA ASP A 590 -1.96 -2.32 18.40
C ASP A 590 -2.01 -2.97 19.80
N GLU A 591 -0.87 -3.43 20.35
CA GLU A 591 -0.81 -4.02 21.70
C GLU A 591 -0.82 -2.98 22.85
N ASN A 592 -0.60 -1.69 22.54
CA ASN A 592 -0.42 -0.62 23.53
C ASN A 592 -1.53 0.45 23.53
N VAL A 593 -2.71 0.15 22.96
CA VAL A 593 -3.92 1.01 23.01
C VAL A 593 -4.92 0.52 24.04
#